data_AF-A0A0S8AJ04-F1
#
_entry.id   AF-A0A0S8AJ04-F1
#
_cell.length_a   1.000
_cell.length_b   1.000
_cell.length_c   1.000
_cell.angle_alpha   90.00
_cell.angle_beta   90.00
_cell.angle_gamma   90.00
#
_symmetry.space_group_name_H-M   'P 1'
#
loop_
_entity.id
_entity.type
_entity.pdbx_description
1 polymer ?
#
loop_
_entity_poly.entity_id
_entity_poly.type
_entity_poly.pdbx_seq_one_letter_code
_entity_poly.pdbx_strand_id
1 'polypeptide(L)' 'MAERINSKTIISTEEALRIEIMVNQALVDILIAKQIVSEGELIAALRKITRQQEFFFEGANVTVS' A
#
# COMPACT_ATOMS: atom_id res chain seq x y z
N MET A 1 -4.85 9.70 27.66
CA MET A 1 -5.81 8.57 27.73
C MET A 1 -5.60 7.74 26.48
N ALA A 2 -5.09 6.51 26.61
CA ALA A 2 -5.02 5.59 25.49
C ALA A 2 -6.42 4.97 25.34
N GLU A 3 -7.17 5.42 24.32
CA GLU A 3 -8.41 4.77 23.93
C GLU A 3 -8.09 3.31 23.57
N ARG A 4 -8.65 2.39 24.34
CA ARG A 4 -8.59 0.96 24.04
C ARG A 4 -9.42 0.75 22.79
N ILE A 5 -8.76 0.58 21.64
CA ILE A 5 -9.41 0.14 20.40
C ILE A 5 -10.12 -1.18 20.73
N ASN A 6 -11.44 -1.15 20.70
CA ASN A 6 -12.29 -2.30 20.96
C ASN A 6 -11.97 -3.38 19.93
N SER A 7 -11.31 -4.46 20.35
CA SER A 7 -10.68 -5.47 19.49
C SER A 7 -11.66 -6.42 18.78
N LYS A 8 -12.92 -6.03 18.64
CA LYS A 8 -14.00 -6.85 18.09
C LYS A 8 -14.93 -6.11 17.12
N THR A 9 -14.42 -5.09 16.44
CA THR A 9 -15.14 -4.51 15.30
C THR A 9 -15.07 -5.49 14.13
N ILE A 10 -16.14 -6.24 13.90
CA ILE A 10 -16.27 -7.09 12.71
C ILE A 10 -16.53 -6.14 11.54
N ILE A 11 -15.47 -5.79 10.82
CA ILE A 11 -15.54 -4.98 9.61
C ILE A 11 -15.60 -5.88 8.38
N SER A 12 -16.34 -5.46 7.36
CA SER A 12 -16.37 -6.18 6.08
C SER A 12 -15.02 -6.05 5.36
N THR A 13 -14.68 -7.01 4.48
CA THR A 13 -13.46 -6.94 3.67
C THR A 13 -13.41 -5.67 2.82
N GLU A 14 -14.55 -5.22 2.31
CA GLU A 14 -14.65 -3.98 1.52
C GLU A 14 -14.36 -2.74 2.38
N GLU A 15 -14.88 -2.72 3.61
CA GLU A 15 -14.65 -1.63 4.55
C GLU A 15 -13.20 -1.61 5.04
N ALA A 16 -12.61 -2.77 5.34
CA ALA A 16 -11.20 -2.89 5.65
C ALA A 16 -10.33 -2.35 4.50
N LEU A 17 -10.61 -2.76 3.26
CA LEU A 17 -9.90 -2.28 2.08
C LEU A 17 -10.02 -0.75 1.91
N ARG A 18 -11.21 -0.19 2.11
CA ARG A 18 -11.40 1.27 2.06
C ARG A 18 -10.58 1.99 3.13
N ILE A 19 -10.59 1.48 4.36
CA ILE A 19 -9.80 2.06 5.46
C ILE A 19 -8.31 1.99 5.14
N GLU A 20 -7.82 0.86 4.64
CA GLU A 20 -6.42 0.70 4.25
C GLU A 20 -6.01 1.70 3.14
N ILE A 21 -6.85 1.88 2.12
CA ILE A 21 -6.60 2.87 1.06
C ILE A 21 -6.53 4.28 1.64
N MET A 22 -7.48 4.65 2.50
CA MET A 22 -7.52 5.98 3.11
C MET A 22 -6.29 6.24 3.98
N VAL A 23 -5.92 5.27 4.82
CA VAL A 23 -4.73 5.37 5.69
C VAL A 23 -3.46 5.48 4.83
N ASN A 24 -3.32 4.67 3.79
CA ASN A 24 -2.16 4.71 2.92
C ASN A 24 -2.04 6.06 2.20
N GLN A 25 -3.14 6.63 1.72
CA GLN A 25 -3.13 7.96 1.09
C GLN A 25 -2.72 9.04 2.09
N ALA A 26 -3.31 9.04 3.28
CA ALA A 26 -2.96 10.02 4.32
C ALA A 26 -1.48 9.94 4.72
N LEU A 27 -0.92 8.73 4.79
CA LEU A 27 0.51 8.54 5.08
C LEU A 27 1.39 9.11 3.95
N VAL A 28 1.05 8.85 2.69
CA VAL A 28 1.77 9.42 1.54
C VAL A 28 1.72 10.95 1.58
N ASP A 29 0.55 11.53 1.82
CA ASP A 29 0.38 12.99 1.90
C ASP A 29 1.24 13.59 3.01
N ILE A 30 1.31 12.94 4.17
CA ILE A 30 2.18 13.37 5.29
C ILE A 30 3.65 13.30 4.90
N LEU A 31 4.09 12.23 4.23
CA LEU A 31 5.49 12.05 3.84
C LEU A 31 5.94 13.10 2.82
N ILE A 32 5.07 13.44 1.86
CA ILE A 32 5.31 14.52 0.88
C ILE A 32 5.33 15.87 1.57
N ALA A 33 4.33 16.18 2.40
CA ALA A 33 4.24 17.46 3.10
C ALA A 33 5.44 17.69 4.03
N LYS A 34 5.98 16.62 4.63
CA LYS A 34 7.19 16.67 5.45
C LYS A 34 8.49 16.64 4.65
N GLN A 35 8.43 16.60 3.31
CA GLN A 35 9.59 16.52 2.42
C GLN A 35 10.51 15.32 2.74
N ILE A 36 9.92 14.25 3.30
CA ILE A 36 10.65 13.00 3.59
C ILE A 36 10.82 12.19 2.29
N VAL A 37 9.82 12.28 1.40
CA VAL A 37 9.83 11.67 0.08
C VAL A 37 9.30 12.71 -0.92
N SER A 38 9.99 12.88 -2.04
CA SER A 38 9.50 13.68 -3.17
C SER A 38 8.52 12.87 -4.04
N GLU A 39 7.65 13.57 -4.78
CA GLU A 39 6.76 12.92 -5.75
C GLU A 39 7.52 12.06 -6.77
N GLY A 40 8.69 12.52 -7.21
CA GLY A 40 9.53 11.78 -8.16
C GLY A 40 10.05 10.47 -7.58
N GLU A 41 10.51 10.47 -6.33
CA GLU A 41 10.98 9.27 -5.63
C GLU A 41 9.83 8.28 -5.39
N LEU A 42 8.64 8.78 -5.04
CA LEU A 42 7.44 7.96 -4.89
C LEU A 42 7.07 7.27 -6.21
N ILE A 43 7.02 8.00 -7.31
CA ILE A 43 6.73 7.44 -8.64
C ILE A 43 7.79 6.41 -9.05
N ALA A 44 9.06 6.67 -8.78
CA ALA A 44 10.15 5.72 -9.07
C ALA A 44 10.00 4.42 -8.27
N ALA A 45 9.65 4.52 -6.98
CA ALA A 45 9.38 3.38 -6.11
C ALA A 45 8.17 2.57 -6.60
N LEU A 46 7.07 3.23 -6.96
CA LEU A 46 5.88 2.58 -7.52
C LEU A 46 6.21 1.83 -8.82
N ARG A 47 6.92 2.47 -9.75
CA ARG A 47 7.36 1.83 -11.00
C ARG A 47 8.24 0.60 -10.74
N LYS A 48 9.10 0.64 -9.73
CA LYS A 48 9.93 -0.50 -9.34
C LYS A 48 9.07 -1.67 -8.84
N ILE A 49 8.08 -1.39 -8.00
CA ILE A 49 7.14 -2.41 -7.49
C ILE A 49 6.34 -3.03 -8.64
N THR A 50 5.80 -2.22 -9.55
CA THR A 50 5.06 -2.71 -10.73
C THR A 50 5.93 -3.64 -11.58
N ARG A 51 7.16 -3.23 -11.90
CA ARG A 51 8.10 -4.08 -12.65
C ARG A 51 8.46 -5.37 -11.92
N GLN A 52 8.61 -5.32 -10.60
CA GLN A 52 8.87 -6.52 -9.79
C GLN A 52 7.68 -7.48 -9.81
N GLN A 53 6.45 -6.97 -9.78
CA GLN A 53 5.25 -7.78 -9.93
C GLN A 53 5.17 -8.42 -11.32
N GLU A 54 5.39 -7.64 -12.39
CA GLU A 54 5.43 -8.16 -13.77
C GLU A 54 6.43 -9.31 -13.91
N PHE A 55 7.65 -9.15 -13.39
CA PHE A 55 8.67 -10.21 -13.38
C PHE A 55 8.23 -11.47 -12.60
N PHE A 56 7.55 -11.28 -11.47
CA PHE A 56 7.04 -12.40 -10.67
C PHE A 56 5.94 -13.18 -11.40
N PHE A 57 5.06 -12.49 -12.13
CA PHE A 57 3.98 -13.14 -12.90
C PHE A 57 4.49 -13.78 -14.21
N GLU A 58 5.51 -13.21 -14.86
CA GLU A 58 6.16 -13.84 -16.02
C GLU A 58 6.95 -15.10 -15.63
N GLY A 59 7.65 -15.09 -14.50
CA GLY A 59 8.35 -16.28 -13.98
C GLY A 59 7.40 -17.41 -13.52
N ALA A 60 6.19 -17.06 -13.06
CA ALA A 60 5.17 -18.04 -12.68
C ALA A 60 4.61 -18.81 -13.89
N ASN A 61 4.47 -18.17 -15.06
CA ASN A 61 3.98 -18.82 -16.28
C ASN A 61 4.98 -19.83 -16.89
N VAL A 62 6.27 -19.72 -16.59
CA VAL A 62 7.29 -20.68 -17.07
C VAL A 62 7.38 -21.93 -16.19
N THR A 63 6.90 -21.87 -14.95
CA THR A 63 6.97 -23.00 -14.00
C THR A 63 5.74 -23.92 -14.09
N VAL A 64 4.73 -23.52 -14.86
CA VAL A 64 3.52 -24.31 -15.16
C VAL A 64 3.44 -24.50 -16.68
N SER A 65 4.40 -25.20 -17.27
CA SER A 65 4.35 -25.71 -18.65
C SER A 65 5.17 -26.98 -18.77
#